data_AF-A0A7S2E993-F1
#
_entry.id   AF-A0A7S2E993-F1
#
_cell.length_a   1.000
_cell.length_b   1.000
_cell.length_c   1.000
_cell.angle_alpha   90.00
_cell.angle_beta   90.00
_cell.angle_gamma   90.00
#
_symmetry.space_group_name_H-M   'P 1'
#
loop_
_entity.id
_entity.type
_entity.pdbx_description
1 polymer ?
#
loop_
_entity_poly.entity_id
_entity_poly.type
_entity_poly.pdbx_seq_one_letter_code
_entity_poly.pdbx_strand_id
1 'polypeptide(L)'
;MSEQSNFFSKLEERVKSINSHLCVGLDPHLKELFPECDDYSKLSEEERCDAAFTFCKTIIDATVPHAAAYKPNAAFFEALGVNLGVSTLYRVIKSIPPEIPVLLDVKRGDIGSTASAYAEACYDHLGAHGVTLSPLMGWDSVKPFVTGKYSNKGAFLLCKTSNPGSNDILALDLDQPRQAVFEKIAQLTNAWSSQCSGEECSSSPPHLGLVVGSTDPIALSRARKAAGPKVWILAPGVGAQGGDLDAACRAGLNDDGTCMLIPVSRGISRADDKNAKAAELKDGINAAREAVMSSNTAGEGEENAIEDIAPYQKEFLDFSLSEGVLKFGSFVLKSGRTSPYFFNAGLFASGGALFKLGRAYAASIMADKTL
;
A
#
# COMPACT_ATOMS: atom_id res chain seq x y z
N MET A 1 12.25 -20.44 25.95
CA MET A 1 11.08 -19.91 25.23
C MET A 1 11.64 -19.22 24.00
N SER A 2 11.33 -19.68 22.78
CA SER A 2 11.77 -18.98 21.58
C SER A 2 11.15 -17.58 21.58
N GLU A 3 11.95 -16.52 21.40
CA GLU A 3 11.42 -15.19 21.17
C GLU A 3 10.38 -15.25 20.04
N GLN A 4 9.16 -14.84 20.35
CA GLN A 4 8.09 -14.84 19.36
C GLN A 4 8.39 -13.72 18.37
N SER A 5 8.80 -14.08 17.15
CA SER A 5 9.12 -13.14 16.07
C SER A 5 7.96 -12.15 15.86
N ASN A 6 8.26 -10.85 15.81
CA ASN A 6 7.26 -9.81 15.58
C ASN A 6 6.72 -9.86 14.14
N PHE A 7 5.61 -9.17 13.89
CA PHE A 7 4.94 -9.15 12.58
C PHE A 7 5.87 -8.82 11.40
N PHE A 8 6.69 -7.76 11.49
CA PHE A 8 7.54 -7.34 10.38
C PHE A 8 8.74 -8.25 10.18
N SER A 9 9.35 -8.76 11.25
CA SER A 9 10.41 -9.77 11.13
C SER A 9 9.90 -11.04 10.46
N LYS A 10 8.71 -11.51 10.84
CA LYS A 10 8.05 -12.64 10.18
C LYS A 10 7.73 -12.36 8.70
N LEU A 11 7.29 -11.13 8.39
CA LEU A 11 7.04 -10.71 7.02
C LEU A 11 8.33 -10.68 6.19
N GLU A 12 9.40 -10.10 6.71
CA GLU A 12 10.70 -10.01 6.04
C GLU A 12 11.32 -11.38 5.80
N GLU A 13 11.26 -12.27 6.80
CA GLU A 13 11.67 -13.67 6.66
C GLU A 13 10.87 -14.38 5.56
N ARG A 14 9.55 -14.18 5.54
CA ARG A 14 8.70 -14.76 4.50
C ARG A 14 9.04 -14.22 3.12
N VAL A 15 9.05 -12.89 2.96
CA VAL A 15 9.39 -12.19 1.72
C VAL A 15 10.72 -12.67 1.17
N LYS A 16 11.75 -12.79 2.03
CA LYS A 16 13.08 -13.27 1.66
C LYS A 16 13.07 -14.74 1.24
N SER A 17 12.42 -15.61 2.03
CA SER A 17 12.43 -17.06 1.78
C SER A 17 11.75 -17.47 0.47
N ILE A 18 10.71 -16.74 0.04
CA ILE A 18 9.99 -17.04 -1.21
C ILE A 18 10.25 -16.04 -2.33
N ASN A 19 11.07 -15.00 -2.09
CA ASN A 19 11.26 -13.84 -2.98
C ASN A 19 9.93 -13.33 -3.54
N SER A 20 9.04 -12.87 -2.66
CA SER A 20 7.71 -12.39 -3.06
C SER A 20 7.28 -11.21 -2.20
N HIS A 21 6.64 -10.24 -2.83
CA HIS A 21 5.97 -9.11 -2.18
C HIS A 21 4.45 -9.14 -2.40
N LEU A 22 3.94 -10.27 -2.94
CA LEU A 22 2.52 -10.48 -3.18
C LEU A 22 1.78 -10.69 -1.84
N CYS A 23 0.78 -9.85 -1.59
CA CYS A 23 -0.17 -10.07 -0.51
C CYS A 23 -1.50 -10.57 -1.10
N VAL A 24 -2.00 -11.72 -0.65
CA VAL A 24 -3.22 -12.31 -1.22
C VAL A 24 -4.43 -11.89 -0.40
N GLY A 25 -5.38 -11.19 -1.03
CA GLY A 25 -6.63 -10.79 -0.40
C GLY A 25 -7.65 -11.93 -0.36
N LEU A 26 -8.40 -12.02 0.74
CA LEU A 26 -9.42 -13.05 0.95
C LEU A 26 -10.78 -12.35 1.18
N ASP A 27 -11.46 -12.08 0.08
CA ASP A 27 -12.66 -11.23 0.04
C ASP A 27 -13.85 -12.02 -0.58
N PRO A 28 -14.55 -12.87 0.21
CA PRO A 28 -15.62 -13.75 -0.29
C PRO A 28 -16.91 -12.98 -0.62
N HIS A 29 -16.93 -12.29 -1.76
CA HIS A 29 -18.12 -11.60 -2.25
C HIS A 29 -19.25 -12.59 -2.57
N LEU A 30 -20.46 -12.37 -2.04
CA LEU A 30 -21.62 -13.25 -2.31
C LEU A 30 -21.88 -13.48 -3.80
N LYS A 31 -21.68 -12.46 -4.64
CA LYS A 31 -21.80 -12.58 -6.10
C LYS A 31 -20.77 -13.51 -6.74
N GLU A 32 -19.58 -13.66 -6.15
CA GLU A 32 -18.57 -14.62 -6.60
C GLU A 32 -18.84 -16.02 -6.05
N LEU A 33 -19.41 -16.13 -4.85
CA LEU A 33 -19.80 -17.40 -4.24
C LEU A 33 -21.03 -18.03 -4.92
N PHE A 34 -22.00 -17.20 -5.30
CA PHE A 34 -23.30 -17.61 -5.84
C PHE A 34 -23.65 -16.76 -7.08
N PRO A 35 -22.97 -16.94 -8.22
CA PRO A 35 -23.14 -16.10 -9.41
C PRO A 35 -24.54 -16.16 -10.02
N GLU A 36 -25.21 -17.31 -9.90
CA GLU A 36 -26.58 -17.54 -10.41
C GLU A 36 -27.68 -17.20 -9.40
N CYS A 37 -27.33 -16.59 -8.25
CA CYS A 37 -28.28 -16.23 -7.20
C CYS A 37 -28.69 -14.76 -7.30
N ASP A 38 -29.97 -14.53 -7.60
CA ASP A 38 -30.54 -13.18 -7.69
C ASP A 38 -31.03 -12.63 -6.33
N ASP A 39 -31.19 -13.49 -5.33
CA ASP A 39 -31.70 -13.13 -4.00
C ASP A 39 -30.99 -13.94 -2.90
N TYR A 40 -29.95 -13.34 -2.32
CA TYR A 40 -29.14 -13.95 -1.26
C TYR A 40 -29.87 -14.15 0.07
N SER A 41 -31.06 -13.56 0.25
CA SER A 41 -31.85 -13.72 1.49
C SER A 41 -32.40 -15.14 1.65
N LYS A 42 -32.49 -15.89 0.54
CA LYS A 42 -32.93 -17.29 0.50
C LYS A 42 -31.85 -18.27 0.95
N LEU A 43 -30.59 -17.84 0.96
CA LEU A 43 -29.49 -18.66 1.45
C LEU A 43 -29.50 -18.64 2.98
N SER A 44 -29.28 -19.79 3.60
CA SER A 44 -29.02 -19.84 5.03
C SER A 44 -27.66 -19.20 5.36
N GLU A 45 -27.48 -18.81 6.62
CA GLU A 45 -26.21 -18.28 7.10
C GLU A 45 -25.08 -19.33 7.00
N GLU A 46 -25.41 -20.60 7.26
CA GLU A 46 -24.49 -21.74 7.15
C GLU A 46 -24.00 -21.91 5.70
N GLU A 47 -24.91 -21.93 4.72
CA GLU A 47 -24.55 -22.04 3.30
C GLU A 47 -23.61 -20.91 2.85
N ARG A 48 -23.92 -19.66 3.23
CA ARG A 48 -23.06 -18.51 2.90
C ARG A 48 -21.67 -18.64 3.55
N CYS A 49 -21.63 -19.07 4.81
CA CYS A 49 -20.39 -19.20 5.57
C CYS A 49 -19.50 -20.34 5.08
N ASP A 50 -20.07 -21.50 4.77
CA ASP A 50 -19.31 -22.63 4.25
C ASP A 50 -18.81 -22.37 2.83
N ALA A 51 -19.61 -21.70 1.98
CA ALA A 51 -19.13 -21.25 0.68
C ALA A 51 -17.96 -20.25 0.81
N ALA A 52 -18.06 -19.28 1.73
CA ALA A 52 -16.98 -18.33 2.00
C ALA A 52 -15.70 -19.01 2.52
N PHE A 53 -15.83 -20.00 3.41
CA PHE A 53 -14.71 -20.80 3.90
C PHE A 53 -14.04 -21.58 2.77
N THR A 54 -14.81 -22.35 2.00
CA THR A 54 -14.29 -23.14 0.87
C THR A 54 -13.63 -22.26 -0.18
N PHE A 55 -14.22 -21.11 -0.50
CA PHE A 55 -13.64 -20.11 -1.40
C PHE A 55 -12.26 -19.64 -0.90
N CYS A 56 -12.17 -19.19 0.36
CA CYS A 56 -10.91 -18.72 0.91
C CYS A 56 -9.87 -19.82 1.01
N LYS A 57 -10.27 -21.03 1.46
CA LYS A 57 -9.37 -22.17 1.61
C LYS A 57 -8.78 -22.61 0.26
N THR A 58 -9.60 -22.63 -0.80
CA THR A 58 -9.15 -22.93 -2.16
C THR A 58 -8.09 -21.94 -2.64
N ILE A 59 -8.29 -20.64 -2.37
CA ILE A 59 -7.30 -19.61 -2.71
C ILE A 59 -6.02 -19.84 -1.90
N ILE A 60 -6.14 -20.02 -0.57
CA ILE A 60 -4.99 -20.26 0.31
C ILE A 60 -4.16 -21.44 -0.20
N ASP A 61 -4.78 -22.60 -0.40
CA ASP A 61 -4.11 -23.83 -0.80
C ASP A 61 -3.37 -23.68 -2.14
N ALA A 62 -3.97 -22.95 -3.09
CA ALA A 62 -3.33 -22.68 -4.38
C ALA A 62 -2.19 -21.66 -4.28
N THR A 63 -2.26 -20.68 -3.37
CA THR A 63 -1.32 -19.53 -3.36
C THR A 63 -0.26 -19.57 -2.26
N VAL A 64 -0.25 -20.58 -1.38
CA VAL A 64 0.79 -20.75 -0.34
C VAL A 64 2.21 -20.51 -0.87
N PRO A 65 2.66 -21.10 -1.99
CA PRO A 65 4.05 -20.94 -2.45
C PRO A 65 4.45 -19.50 -2.84
N HIS A 66 3.45 -18.63 -3.09
CA HIS A 66 3.65 -17.31 -3.69
C HIS A 66 3.29 -16.15 -2.76
N ALA A 67 2.47 -16.40 -1.73
CA ALA A 67 1.98 -15.39 -0.82
C ALA A 67 3.02 -15.00 0.26
N ALA A 68 3.38 -13.71 0.28
CA ALA A 68 4.15 -13.10 1.35
C ALA A 68 3.32 -12.86 2.61
N ALA A 69 2.03 -12.56 2.42
CA ALA A 69 1.05 -12.40 3.48
C ALA A 69 -0.36 -12.67 2.95
N TYR A 70 -1.28 -13.06 3.83
CA TYR A 70 -2.71 -13.11 3.52
C TYR A 70 -3.45 -11.96 4.20
N LYS A 71 -4.44 -11.39 3.50
CA LYS A 71 -5.17 -10.22 3.95
C LYS A 71 -6.69 -10.40 3.85
N PRO A 72 -7.33 -11.15 4.77
CA PRO A 72 -8.79 -11.21 4.84
C PRO A 72 -9.35 -9.84 5.22
N ASN A 73 -10.41 -9.41 4.53
CA ASN A 73 -11.15 -8.19 4.87
C ASN A 73 -12.40 -8.54 5.68
N ALA A 74 -12.45 -8.08 6.92
CA ALA A 74 -13.46 -8.45 7.90
C ALA A 74 -14.89 -8.15 7.42
N ALA A 75 -15.09 -7.08 6.63
CA ALA A 75 -16.40 -6.64 6.17
C ALA A 75 -17.16 -7.74 5.41
N PHE A 76 -16.46 -8.55 4.61
CA PHE A 76 -17.10 -9.63 3.83
C PHE A 76 -17.55 -10.80 4.69
N PHE A 77 -16.97 -10.97 5.87
CA PHE A 77 -17.34 -12.02 6.82
C PHE A 77 -18.42 -11.54 7.79
N GLU A 78 -18.30 -10.30 8.28
CA GLU A 78 -19.33 -9.64 9.10
C GLU A 78 -20.69 -9.60 8.36
N ALA A 79 -20.66 -9.44 7.02
CA ALA A 79 -21.86 -9.43 6.19
C ALA A 79 -22.53 -10.81 5.98
N LEU A 80 -21.89 -11.94 6.35
CA LEU A 80 -22.46 -13.28 6.14
C LEU A 80 -23.56 -13.61 7.14
N GLY A 81 -23.47 -13.01 8.33
CA GLY A 81 -24.42 -13.17 9.43
C GLY A 81 -23.76 -13.04 10.81
N VAL A 82 -24.60 -12.88 11.84
CA VAL A 82 -24.18 -12.58 13.21
C VAL A 82 -23.74 -13.80 14.01
N ASN A 83 -24.14 -15.01 13.61
CA ASN A 83 -23.88 -16.24 14.36
C ASN A 83 -22.56 -16.89 13.91
N LEU A 84 -22.32 -16.93 12.59
CA LEU A 84 -21.26 -17.71 11.96
C LEU A 84 -20.26 -16.87 11.16
N GLY A 85 -20.58 -15.62 10.82
CA GLY A 85 -19.71 -14.78 9.98
C GLY A 85 -18.30 -14.59 10.56
N VAL A 86 -18.20 -14.13 11.81
CA VAL A 86 -16.91 -13.96 12.50
C VAL A 86 -16.24 -15.30 12.80
N SER A 87 -17.01 -16.34 13.14
CA SER A 87 -16.48 -17.70 13.33
C SER A 87 -15.86 -18.24 12.04
N THR A 88 -16.45 -17.93 10.89
CA THR A 88 -15.94 -18.29 9.57
C THR A 88 -14.63 -17.57 9.26
N LEU A 89 -14.54 -16.27 9.58
CA LEU A 89 -13.27 -15.53 9.49
C LEU A 89 -12.17 -16.18 10.35
N TYR A 90 -12.49 -16.56 11.59
CA TYR A 90 -11.57 -17.30 12.45
C TYR A 90 -11.11 -18.64 11.81
N ARG A 91 -12.05 -19.43 11.27
CA ARG A 91 -11.75 -20.68 10.56
C ARG A 91 -10.80 -20.44 9.38
N VAL A 92 -11.04 -19.40 8.57
CA VAL A 92 -10.18 -19.02 7.45
C VAL A 92 -8.78 -18.65 7.93
N ILE A 93 -8.66 -17.80 8.95
CA ILE A 93 -7.35 -17.40 9.50
C ILE A 93 -6.59 -18.62 10.02
N LYS A 94 -7.25 -19.54 10.73
CA LYS A 94 -6.64 -20.77 11.23
C LYS A 94 -6.20 -21.75 10.13
N SER A 95 -6.76 -21.63 8.93
CA SER A 95 -6.39 -22.49 7.80
C SER A 95 -5.14 -22.02 7.04
N ILE A 96 -4.64 -20.81 7.35
CA ILE A 96 -3.42 -20.24 6.78
C ILE A 96 -2.20 -20.86 7.50
N PRO A 97 -1.16 -21.32 6.77
CA PRO A 97 0.05 -21.86 7.39
C PRO A 97 0.67 -20.89 8.42
N PRO A 98 1.05 -21.38 9.60
CA PRO A 98 1.44 -20.54 10.73
C PRO A 98 2.71 -19.71 10.48
N GLU A 99 3.51 -20.01 9.47
CA GLU A 99 4.67 -19.24 9.04
C GLU A 99 4.31 -18.00 8.20
N ILE A 100 3.10 -17.94 7.63
CA ILE A 100 2.68 -16.82 6.76
C ILE A 100 1.98 -15.75 7.60
N PRO A 101 2.41 -14.47 7.54
CA PRO A 101 1.72 -13.37 8.18
C PRO A 101 0.27 -13.22 7.71
N VAL A 102 -0.60 -12.85 8.66
CA VAL A 102 -2.01 -12.52 8.41
C VAL A 102 -2.24 -11.07 8.80
N LEU A 103 -2.57 -10.26 7.81
CA LEU A 103 -2.91 -8.85 7.95
C LEU A 103 -4.43 -8.69 7.86
N LEU A 104 -5.11 -8.52 8.99
CA LEU A 104 -6.56 -8.37 9.02
C LEU A 104 -6.95 -6.96 8.57
N ASP A 105 -7.65 -6.85 7.45
CA ASP A 105 -8.13 -5.59 6.92
C ASP A 105 -9.49 -5.23 7.56
N VAL A 106 -9.43 -4.39 8.59
CA VAL A 106 -10.52 -4.13 9.56
C VAL A 106 -10.78 -2.63 9.79
N LYS A 107 -9.83 -1.79 9.41
CA LYS A 107 -9.85 -0.31 9.45
C LYS A 107 -10.40 0.30 10.75
N ARG A 108 -10.11 -0.31 11.91
CA ARG A 108 -10.58 0.20 13.22
C ARG A 108 -9.91 1.52 13.58
N GLY A 109 -10.55 2.27 14.47
CA GLY A 109 -10.04 3.50 15.05
C GLY A 109 -11.06 4.01 16.07
N ASP A 110 -10.67 4.03 17.34
CA ASP A 110 -11.52 4.45 18.47
C ASP A 110 -10.64 4.86 19.65
N ILE A 111 -11.21 5.42 20.71
CA ILE A 111 -10.46 5.88 21.89
C ILE A 111 -10.26 4.77 22.94
N GLY A 112 -9.13 4.84 23.65
CA GLY A 112 -8.92 4.20 24.94
C GLY A 112 -9.34 2.72 25.03
N SER A 113 -10.25 2.42 25.97
CA SER A 113 -10.71 1.04 26.23
C SER A 113 -11.44 0.39 25.05
N THR A 114 -12.10 1.18 24.19
CA THR A 114 -12.77 0.65 22.99
C THR A 114 -11.75 0.13 21.98
N ALA A 115 -10.66 0.88 21.77
CA ALA A 115 -9.54 0.41 20.93
C ALA A 115 -8.89 -0.86 21.50
N SER A 116 -8.73 -0.97 22.83
CA SER A 116 -8.24 -2.19 23.47
C SER A 116 -9.14 -3.41 23.22
N ALA A 117 -10.47 -3.24 23.29
CA ALA A 117 -11.43 -4.31 22.97
C ALA A 117 -11.34 -4.74 21.51
N TYR A 118 -11.16 -3.80 20.57
CA TYR A 118 -10.91 -4.13 19.17
C TYR A 118 -9.59 -4.88 18.96
N ALA A 119 -8.52 -4.50 19.67
CA ALA A 119 -7.24 -5.19 19.60
C ALA A 119 -7.36 -6.64 20.10
N GLU A 120 -8.08 -6.87 21.20
CA GLU A 120 -8.41 -8.23 21.71
C GLU A 120 -9.19 -9.06 20.70
N ALA A 121 -10.25 -8.50 20.10
CA ALA A 121 -10.98 -9.17 19.03
C ALA A 121 -10.08 -9.60 17.86
N CYS A 122 -9.18 -8.71 17.42
CA CYS A 122 -8.32 -8.97 16.27
C CYS A 122 -7.18 -9.97 16.56
N TYR A 123 -6.54 -9.86 17.73
CA TYR A 123 -5.31 -10.59 18.01
C TYR A 123 -5.51 -11.85 18.85
N ASP A 124 -6.35 -11.77 19.89
CA ASP A 124 -6.52 -12.87 20.85
C ASP A 124 -7.57 -13.86 20.32
N HIS A 125 -8.69 -13.34 19.80
CA HIS A 125 -9.78 -14.17 19.28
C HIS A 125 -9.55 -14.60 17.84
N LEU A 126 -9.30 -13.66 16.92
CA LEU A 126 -9.11 -13.98 15.50
C LEU A 126 -7.71 -14.51 15.19
N GLY A 127 -6.70 -14.19 15.99
CA GLY A 127 -5.32 -14.66 15.78
C GLY A 127 -4.58 -13.93 14.66
N ALA A 128 -4.96 -12.70 14.32
CA ALA A 128 -4.24 -11.91 13.34
C ALA A 128 -2.81 -11.57 13.82
N HIS A 129 -1.91 -11.34 12.85
CA HIS A 129 -0.54 -10.92 13.13
C HIS A 129 -0.38 -9.40 13.01
N GLY A 130 -1.17 -8.77 12.12
CA GLY A 130 -1.32 -7.34 12.07
C GLY A 130 -2.71 -6.92 11.60
N VAL A 131 -3.00 -5.62 11.70
CA VAL A 131 -4.30 -5.03 11.32
C VAL A 131 -4.13 -3.77 10.47
N THR A 132 -5.17 -3.35 9.78
CA THR A 132 -5.26 -1.98 9.23
C THR A 132 -6.01 -1.05 10.19
N LEU A 133 -5.57 0.19 10.38
CA LEU A 133 -6.19 1.16 11.28
C LEU A 133 -6.39 2.54 10.62
N SER A 134 -7.41 3.27 11.07
CA SER A 134 -7.57 4.69 10.78
C SER A 134 -6.70 5.52 11.73
N PRO A 135 -5.83 6.42 11.25
CA PRO A 135 -4.97 7.23 12.10
C PRO A 135 -5.63 8.55 12.56
N LEU A 136 -6.85 8.84 12.11
CA LEU A 136 -7.46 10.17 12.26
C LEU A 136 -7.69 10.59 13.72
N MET A 137 -7.81 9.62 14.63
CA MET A 137 -8.04 9.86 16.06
C MET A 137 -6.74 9.98 16.86
N GLY A 138 -5.57 9.94 16.22
CA GLY A 138 -4.28 10.14 16.88
C GLY A 138 -3.66 8.88 17.48
N TRP A 139 -2.49 9.05 18.10
CA TRP A 139 -1.66 7.95 18.61
C TRP A 139 -2.35 7.11 19.68
N ASP A 140 -3.15 7.72 20.54
CA ASP A 140 -3.88 7.06 21.62
C ASP A 140 -4.94 6.07 21.10
N SER A 141 -5.42 6.25 19.87
CA SER A 141 -6.28 5.27 19.18
C SER A 141 -5.51 4.09 18.55
N VAL A 142 -4.22 4.29 18.25
CA VAL A 142 -3.34 3.31 17.57
C VAL A 142 -2.56 2.48 18.58
N LYS A 143 -2.02 3.10 19.64
CA LYS A 143 -1.15 2.46 20.64
C LYS A 143 -1.71 1.15 21.20
N PRO A 144 -3.03 0.98 21.47
CA PRO A 144 -3.54 -0.26 22.04
C PRO A 144 -3.37 -1.48 21.13
N PHE A 145 -3.06 -1.29 19.84
CA PHE A 145 -2.86 -2.38 18.88
C PHE A 145 -1.39 -2.82 18.72
N VAL A 146 -0.43 -2.03 19.21
CA VAL A 146 1.00 -2.20 18.87
C VAL A 146 1.95 -1.99 20.05
N THR A 147 1.44 -1.77 21.25
CA THR A 147 2.24 -1.64 22.49
C THR A 147 1.82 -2.68 23.54
N GLY A 148 2.52 -2.71 24.68
CA GLY A 148 2.22 -3.64 25.78
C GLY A 148 2.19 -5.11 25.32
N LYS A 149 1.07 -5.81 25.61
CA LYS A 149 0.90 -7.22 25.21
C LYS A 149 0.90 -7.47 23.70
N TYR A 150 0.67 -6.44 22.89
CA TYR A 150 0.65 -6.53 21.42
C TYR A 150 1.88 -5.90 20.76
N SER A 151 2.96 -5.70 21.50
CA SER A 151 4.20 -5.15 20.95
C SER A 151 4.83 -5.98 19.84
N ASN A 152 4.52 -7.28 19.75
CA ASN A 152 4.93 -8.15 18.65
C ASN A 152 3.97 -8.13 17.43
N LYS A 153 2.85 -7.40 17.51
CA LYS A 153 1.87 -7.25 16.43
C LYS A 153 2.20 -6.03 15.56
N GLY A 154 1.67 -6.00 14.34
CA GLY A 154 1.86 -4.89 13.41
C GLY A 154 0.57 -4.16 13.06
N ALA A 155 0.67 -2.90 12.62
CA ALA A 155 -0.47 -2.18 12.08
C ALA A 155 -0.12 -1.39 10.82
N PHE A 156 -1.02 -1.34 9.84
CA PHE A 156 -0.92 -0.47 8.66
C PHE A 156 -1.94 0.66 8.74
N LEU A 157 -1.45 1.90 8.76
CA LEU A 157 -2.28 3.09 8.92
C LEU A 157 -2.78 3.61 7.57
N LEU A 158 -4.08 3.90 7.47
CA LEU A 158 -4.67 4.48 6.26
C LEU A 158 -4.06 5.86 5.98
N CYS A 159 -3.32 6.00 4.87
CA CYS A 159 -2.56 7.21 4.56
C CYS A 159 -3.10 7.95 3.32
N LYS A 160 -3.09 7.30 2.15
CA LYS A 160 -3.75 7.78 0.94
C LYS A 160 -4.43 6.59 0.26
N THR A 161 -5.72 6.43 0.45
CA THR A 161 -6.45 5.25 -0.05
C THR A 161 -6.65 5.27 -1.56
N SER A 162 -6.92 4.11 -2.18
CA SER A 162 -6.99 3.97 -3.65
C SER A 162 -8.28 4.48 -4.30
N ASN A 163 -9.32 4.77 -3.51
CA ASN A 163 -10.59 5.26 -4.01
C ASN A 163 -10.51 6.74 -4.47
N PRO A 164 -11.31 7.17 -5.47
CA PRO A 164 -11.29 8.56 -5.97
C PRO A 164 -11.53 9.62 -4.89
N GLY A 165 -12.50 9.37 -3.99
CA GLY A 165 -12.82 10.27 -2.86
C GLY A 165 -11.74 10.36 -1.78
N SER A 166 -10.61 9.65 -1.92
CA SER A 166 -9.47 9.84 -1.02
C SER A 166 -8.94 11.29 -1.04
N ASN A 167 -9.14 12.01 -2.15
CA ASN A 167 -8.70 13.39 -2.30
C ASN A 167 -9.51 14.39 -1.48
N ASP A 168 -10.74 14.04 -1.06
CA ASP A 168 -11.65 14.95 -0.36
C ASP A 168 -11.08 15.42 0.99
N ILE A 169 -10.29 14.56 1.65
CA ILE A 169 -9.66 14.85 2.95
C ILE A 169 -8.15 14.65 2.87
N LEU A 170 -7.69 13.51 2.35
CA LEU A 170 -6.29 13.10 2.49
C LEU A 170 -5.35 13.95 1.63
N ALA A 171 -5.86 14.56 0.55
CA ALA A 171 -5.09 15.44 -0.33
C ALA A 171 -5.21 16.93 0.00
N LEU A 172 -5.93 17.30 1.07
CA LEU A 172 -6.00 18.69 1.51
C LEU A 172 -4.61 19.19 1.94
N ASP A 173 -4.28 20.43 1.56
CA ASP A 173 -3.05 21.10 1.97
C ASP A 173 -3.17 21.55 3.43
N LEU A 174 -2.13 21.27 4.22
CA LEU A 174 -1.89 21.83 5.54
C LEU A 174 -0.95 23.03 5.39
N ASP A 175 -1.26 24.13 6.08
CA ASP A 175 -0.41 25.31 6.10
C ASP A 175 0.75 25.13 7.09
N GLN A 176 1.98 25.34 6.61
CA GLN A 176 3.24 25.39 7.37
C GLN A 176 3.67 24.10 8.11
N PRO A 177 4.61 23.31 7.54
CA PRO A 177 5.07 23.35 6.16
C PRO A 177 3.94 22.96 5.21
N ARG A 178 3.95 23.51 3.98
CA ARG A 178 2.98 23.12 2.97
C ARG A 178 3.15 21.64 2.64
N GLN A 179 2.16 20.83 3.03
CA GLN A 179 2.12 19.39 2.75
C GLN A 179 0.68 18.90 2.77
N ALA A 180 0.41 17.77 2.12
CA ALA A 180 -0.91 17.15 2.19
C ALA A 180 -1.14 16.43 3.52
N VAL A 181 -2.41 16.27 3.92
CA VAL A 181 -2.80 15.48 5.10
C VAL A 181 -2.18 14.08 5.08
N PHE A 182 -2.15 13.40 3.93
CA PHE A 182 -1.54 12.07 3.82
C PHE A 182 -0.03 12.07 4.11
N GLU A 183 0.71 13.13 3.72
CA GLU A 183 2.13 13.25 4.02
C GLU A 183 2.36 13.45 5.52
N LYS A 184 1.47 14.21 6.19
CA LYS A 184 1.51 14.33 7.65
C LYS A 184 1.25 12.99 8.34
N ILE A 185 0.30 12.19 7.85
CA ILE A 185 0.05 10.83 8.34
C ILE A 185 1.30 9.95 8.16
N ALA A 186 1.95 10.01 7.00
CA ALA A 186 3.17 9.27 6.73
C ALA A 186 4.32 9.65 7.70
N GLN A 187 4.53 10.95 7.94
CA GLN A 187 5.49 11.44 8.93
C GLN A 187 5.16 10.98 10.36
N LEU A 188 3.89 11.07 10.76
CA LEU A 188 3.44 10.64 12.08
C LEU A 188 3.67 9.15 12.28
N THR A 189 3.45 8.34 11.24
CA THR A 189 3.68 6.89 11.30
C THR A 189 5.13 6.57 11.59
N ASN A 190 6.07 7.23 10.90
CA ASN A 190 7.49 7.08 11.19
C ASN A 190 7.86 7.55 12.60
N ALA A 191 7.32 8.70 13.01
CA ALA A 191 7.54 9.24 14.35
C ALA A 191 7.03 8.28 15.44
N TRP A 192 5.82 7.72 15.29
CA TRP A 192 5.23 6.75 16.23
C TRP A 192 6.00 5.43 16.25
N SER A 193 6.54 4.98 15.12
CA SER A 193 7.46 3.82 15.09
C SER A 193 8.78 4.08 15.82
N SER A 194 9.14 5.33 16.08
CA SER A 194 10.32 5.68 16.90
C SER A 194 9.98 5.97 18.37
N GLN A 195 8.70 6.00 18.75
CA GLN A 195 8.28 6.26 20.13
C GLN A 195 8.54 5.03 21.01
N CYS A 196 9.79 4.93 21.48
CA CYS A 196 10.21 4.04 22.55
C CYS A 196 10.78 4.86 23.70
N SER A 197 9.92 5.45 24.52
CA SER A 197 10.38 6.15 25.72
C SER A 197 9.28 6.17 26.78
N GLY A 198 9.49 5.45 27.89
CA GLY A 198 8.61 5.41 29.06
C GLY A 198 8.47 4.02 29.70
N GLU A 199 7.92 3.97 30.92
CA GLU A 199 7.68 2.74 31.70
C GLU A 199 6.68 1.76 31.04
N GLU A 200 5.92 2.21 30.03
CA GLU A 200 4.94 1.41 29.27
C GLU A 200 5.51 0.73 28.01
N CYS A 201 6.81 0.92 27.71
CA CYS A 201 7.40 0.35 26.50
C CYS A 201 7.83 -1.10 26.71
N SER A 202 7.35 -1.98 25.83
CA SER A 202 8.07 -3.23 25.59
C SER A 202 9.46 -2.89 25.03
N SER A 203 10.41 -3.81 25.14
CA SER A 203 11.80 -3.68 24.66
C SER A 203 11.93 -3.47 23.14
N SER A 204 10.85 -3.23 22.39
CA SER A 204 10.86 -3.06 20.93
C SER A 204 9.90 -1.94 20.46
N PRO A 205 10.28 -1.19 19.42
CA PRO A 205 9.46 -0.12 18.85
C PRO A 205 8.14 -0.60 18.24
N PRO A 206 7.11 0.27 18.20
CA PRO A 206 5.87 -0.04 17.51
C PRO A 206 6.08 -0.35 16.03
N HIS A 207 5.52 -1.48 15.62
CA HIS A 207 5.57 -1.99 14.26
C HIS A 207 4.45 -1.36 13.42
N LEU A 208 4.73 -0.21 12.77
CA LEU A 208 3.77 0.48 11.91
C LEU A 208 4.18 0.47 10.42
N GLY A 209 3.18 0.36 9.56
CA GLY A 209 3.25 0.54 8.12
C GLY A 209 2.16 1.50 7.62
N LEU A 210 2.10 1.72 6.31
CA LEU A 210 1.12 2.61 5.67
C LEU A 210 0.27 1.89 4.63
N VAL A 211 -1.00 2.26 4.50
CA VAL A 211 -1.82 1.91 3.34
C VAL A 211 -1.83 3.09 2.37
N VAL A 212 -1.26 2.87 1.19
CA VAL A 212 -1.14 3.91 0.14
C VAL A 212 -1.54 3.32 -1.22
N GLY A 213 -2.55 3.88 -1.86
CA GLY A 213 -3.12 3.36 -3.09
C GLY A 213 -2.17 3.46 -4.29
N SER A 214 -2.04 2.37 -5.05
CA SER A 214 -1.23 2.30 -6.28
C SER A 214 -1.87 2.97 -7.50
N THR A 215 -3.09 3.51 -7.35
CA THR A 215 -3.79 4.29 -8.38
C THR A 215 -3.24 5.72 -8.54
N ASP A 216 -2.41 6.18 -7.59
CA ASP A 216 -1.78 7.51 -7.60
C ASP A 216 -0.28 7.38 -7.26
N PRO A 217 0.58 7.07 -8.26
CA PRO A 217 2.02 6.92 -8.04
C PRO A 217 2.70 8.18 -7.49
N ILE A 218 2.16 9.37 -7.77
CA ILE A 218 2.70 10.64 -7.26
C ILE A 218 2.48 10.71 -5.75
N ALA A 219 1.26 10.45 -5.28
CA ALA A 219 0.99 10.42 -3.85
C ALA A 219 1.74 9.27 -3.15
N LEU A 220 1.91 8.13 -3.82
CA LEU A 220 2.70 7.02 -3.31
C LEU A 220 4.17 7.40 -3.08
N SER A 221 4.81 8.07 -4.05
CA SER A 221 6.19 8.55 -3.93
C SER A 221 6.34 9.59 -2.81
N ARG A 222 5.40 10.53 -2.73
CA ARG A 222 5.36 11.53 -1.65
C ARG A 222 5.21 10.89 -0.27
N ALA A 223 4.32 9.90 -0.13
CA ALA A 223 4.13 9.16 1.10
C ALA A 223 5.38 8.35 1.48
N ARG A 224 6.03 7.67 0.53
CA ARG A 224 7.32 6.96 0.74
C ARG A 224 8.39 7.92 1.26
N LYS A 225 8.56 9.08 0.63
CA LYS A 225 9.53 10.10 1.07
C LYS A 225 9.22 10.62 2.47
N ALA A 226 7.94 10.86 2.77
CA ALA A 226 7.50 11.37 4.07
C ALA A 226 7.61 10.34 5.21
N ALA A 227 7.40 9.05 4.91
CA ALA A 227 7.49 7.96 5.86
C ALA A 227 8.92 7.49 6.12
N GLY A 228 9.80 7.63 5.12
CA GLY A 228 11.15 7.11 5.15
C GLY A 228 11.28 5.68 4.58
N PRO A 229 12.52 5.21 4.40
CA PRO A 229 12.82 4.03 3.59
C PRO A 229 12.49 2.70 4.28
N LYS A 230 12.30 2.70 5.60
CA LYS A 230 12.07 1.48 6.40
C LYS A 230 10.59 1.17 6.67
N VAL A 231 9.70 2.13 6.43
CA VAL A 231 8.26 1.93 6.69
C VAL A 231 7.67 1.04 5.61
N TRP A 232 7.06 -0.07 5.98
CA TRP A 232 6.37 -0.94 5.02
C TRP A 232 5.11 -0.27 4.47
N ILE A 233 4.90 -0.34 3.16
CA ILE A 233 3.69 0.17 2.49
C ILE A 233 2.85 -0.99 1.97
N LEU A 234 1.59 -1.08 2.38
CA LEU A 234 0.58 -1.90 1.74
C LEU A 234 -0.04 -1.10 0.59
N ALA A 235 0.13 -1.55 -0.64
CA ALA A 235 -0.14 -0.76 -1.84
C ALA A 235 -1.31 -1.29 -2.71
N PRO A 236 -2.57 -1.17 -2.25
CA PRO A 236 -3.71 -1.67 -3.00
C PRO A 236 -3.97 -0.88 -4.26
N GLY A 237 -4.46 -1.57 -5.29
CA GLY A 237 -4.99 -0.94 -6.50
C GLY A 237 -4.35 -1.40 -7.81
N VAL A 238 -3.26 -2.18 -7.75
CA VAL A 238 -2.69 -2.84 -8.92
C VAL A 238 -3.72 -3.79 -9.56
N GLY A 239 -3.82 -3.77 -10.88
CA GLY A 239 -4.73 -4.64 -11.64
C GLY A 239 -6.18 -4.14 -11.63
N ALA A 240 -7.06 -4.74 -10.83
CA ALA A 240 -8.52 -4.54 -10.91
C ALA A 240 -9.01 -3.10 -10.66
N GLN A 241 -8.18 -2.23 -10.07
CA GLN A 241 -8.49 -0.81 -9.86
C GLN A 241 -7.69 0.11 -10.81
N GLY A 242 -6.95 -0.46 -11.77
CA GLY A 242 -6.24 0.27 -12.81
C GLY A 242 -4.85 0.79 -12.42
N GLY A 243 -4.30 0.40 -11.27
CA GLY A 243 -2.93 0.75 -10.89
C GLY A 243 -1.91 0.02 -11.76
N ASP A 244 -0.92 0.79 -12.25
CA ASP A 244 0.24 0.31 -13.01
C ASP A 244 1.29 -0.24 -12.04
N LEU A 245 1.68 -1.50 -12.22
CA LEU A 245 2.60 -2.19 -11.31
C LEU A 245 3.99 -1.55 -11.32
N ASP A 246 4.54 -1.24 -12.50
CA ASP A 246 5.88 -0.70 -12.62
C ASP A 246 5.96 0.72 -12.05
N ALA A 247 4.94 1.54 -12.30
CA ALA A 247 4.84 2.88 -11.74
C ALA A 247 4.67 2.84 -10.21
N ALA A 248 3.86 1.91 -9.71
CA ALA A 248 3.69 1.72 -8.27
C ALA A 248 5.00 1.27 -7.60
N CYS A 249 5.70 0.29 -8.18
CA CYS A 249 6.99 -0.17 -7.66
C CYS A 249 8.05 0.94 -7.66
N ARG A 250 8.19 1.70 -8.76
CA ARG A 250 9.11 2.86 -8.82
C ARG A 250 8.79 3.92 -7.76
N ALA A 251 7.52 4.14 -7.46
CA ALA A 251 7.11 5.15 -6.50
C ALA A 251 7.19 4.66 -5.04
N GLY A 252 6.90 3.39 -4.79
CA GLY A 252 6.62 2.88 -3.44
C GLY A 252 7.70 2.02 -2.82
N LEU A 253 8.58 1.40 -3.61
CA LEU A 253 9.71 0.61 -3.07
C LEU A 253 10.74 1.53 -2.41
N ASN A 254 11.53 0.98 -1.50
CA ASN A 254 12.75 1.63 -1.04
C ASN A 254 13.95 1.30 -1.96
N ASP A 255 15.12 1.83 -1.64
CA ASP A 255 16.31 1.70 -2.49
C ASP A 255 16.80 0.25 -2.65
N ASP A 256 16.51 -0.60 -1.66
CA ASP A 256 16.78 -2.05 -1.67
C ASP A 256 15.69 -2.87 -2.40
N GLY A 257 14.71 -2.20 -3.04
CA GLY A 257 13.61 -2.87 -3.74
C GLY A 257 12.70 -3.68 -2.82
N THR A 258 12.50 -3.24 -1.57
CA THR A 258 11.67 -3.90 -0.54
C THR A 258 10.69 -2.91 0.13
N CYS A 259 10.17 -3.28 1.31
CA CYS A 259 9.27 -2.49 2.16
C CYS A 259 7.94 -2.10 1.48
N MET A 260 7.43 -2.93 0.57
CA MET A 260 6.14 -2.72 -0.09
C MET A 260 5.42 -4.04 -0.34
N LEU A 261 4.19 -4.19 0.15
CA LEU A 261 3.32 -5.31 -0.20
C LEU A 261 2.32 -4.90 -1.27
N ILE A 262 2.10 -5.76 -2.26
CA ILE A 262 1.11 -5.56 -3.32
C ILE A 262 -0.10 -6.47 -3.04
N PRO A 263 -1.18 -5.96 -2.39
CA PRO A 263 -2.36 -6.77 -2.14
C PRO A 263 -3.18 -6.95 -3.43
N VAL A 264 -3.39 -8.21 -3.80
CA VAL A 264 -4.23 -8.62 -4.92
C VAL A 264 -5.29 -9.59 -4.42
N SER A 265 -6.56 -9.24 -4.68
CA SER A 265 -7.73 -10.03 -4.27
C SER A 265 -8.41 -10.61 -5.52
N ARG A 266 -9.37 -9.87 -6.10
CA ARG A 266 -10.12 -10.26 -7.32
C ARG A 266 -9.28 -10.71 -8.51
N GLY A 267 -8.06 -10.20 -8.65
CA GLY A 267 -7.13 -10.62 -9.71
C GLY A 267 -6.69 -12.08 -9.58
N ILE A 268 -6.74 -12.65 -8.37
CA ILE A 268 -6.47 -14.06 -8.09
C ILE A 268 -7.77 -14.84 -7.98
N SER A 269 -8.78 -14.34 -7.23
CA SER A 269 -10.00 -15.12 -6.97
C SER A 269 -10.75 -15.53 -8.24
N ARG A 270 -10.73 -14.65 -9.27
CA ARG A 270 -11.42 -14.84 -10.55
C ARG A 270 -10.57 -15.55 -11.60
N ALA A 271 -9.32 -15.90 -11.30
CA ALA A 271 -8.51 -16.69 -12.22
C ALA A 271 -8.96 -18.16 -12.19
N ASP A 272 -8.96 -18.77 -13.38
CA ASP A 272 -9.22 -20.20 -13.54
C ASP A 272 -8.18 -21.02 -12.77
N ASP A 273 -6.90 -20.71 -12.98
CA ASP A 273 -5.78 -21.24 -12.22
C ASP A 273 -5.20 -20.18 -11.27
N LYS A 274 -5.55 -20.31 -9.99
CA LYS A 274 -5.12 -19.42 -8.90
C LYS A 274 -3.63 -19.54 -8.60
N ASN A 275 -3.05 -20.73 -8.75
CA ASN A 275 -1.62 -20.95 -8.51
C ASN A 275 -0.80 -20.28 -9.61
N ALA A 276 -1.14 -20.54 -10.87
CA ALA A 276 -0.48 -19.93 -12.02
C ALA A 276 -0.60 -18.40 -11.98
N LYS A 277 -1.80 -17.87 -11.65
CA LYS A 277 -1.97 -16.42 -11.54
C LYS A 277 -1.17 -15.78 -10.41
N ALA A 278 -1.08 -16.43 -9.25
CA ALA A 278 -0.25 -15.95 -8.16
C ALA A 278 1.26 -16.00 -8.49
N ALA A 279 1.69 -17.03 -9.23
CA ALA A 279 3.06 -17.11 -9.75
C ALA A 279 3.36 -15.95 -10.71
N GLU A 280 2.48 -15.72 -11.70
CA GLU A 280 2.62 -14.62 -12.66
C GLU A 280 2.72 -13.25 -11.96
N LEU A 281 1.86 -12.99 -10.96
CA LEU A 281 1.89 -11.76 -10.19
C LEU A 281 3.20 -11.62 -9.40
N LYS A 282 3.66 -12.68 -8.75
CA LYS A 282 4.94 -12.69 -8.03
C LYS A 282 6.09 -12.36 -8.98
N ASP A 283 6.15 -13.00 -10.14
CA ASP A 283 7.22 -12.80 -11.11
C ASP A 283 7.19 -11.39 -11.70
N GLY A 284 6.00 -10.87 -12.02
CA GLY A 284 5.84 -9.48 -12.46
C GLY A 284 6.29 -8.47 -11.39
N ILE A 285 5.95 -8.69 -10.12
CA ILE A 285 6.42 -7.84 -9.01
C ILE A 285 7.94 -7.91 -8.88
N ASN A 286 8.55 -9.08 -9.02
CA ASN A 286 10.00 -9.24 -8.94
C ASN A 286 10.71 -8.54 -10.10
N ALA A 287 10.20 -8.65 -11.33
CA ALA A 287 10.74 -7.93 -12.48
C ALA A 287 10.68 -6.41 -12.26
N ALA A 288 9.56 -5.89 -11.75
CA ALA A 288 9.42 -4.47 -11.42
C ALA A 288 10.40 -4.01 -10.32
N ARG A 289 10.64 -4.85 -9.30
CA ARG A 289 11.63 -4.59 -8.24
C ARG A 289 13.06 -4.57 -8.78
N GLU A 290 13.41 -5.54 -9.62
CA GLU A 290 14.74 -5.62 -10.26
C GLU A 290 15.02 -4.41 -11.13
N ALA A 291 14.02 -3.91 -11.86
CA ALA A 291 14.15 -2.68 -12.63
C ALA A 291 14.47 -1.45 -11.75
N VAL A 292 13.83 -1.33 -10.57
CA VAL A 292 14.11 -0.25 -9.60
C VAL A 292 15.53 -0.35 -9.05
N MET A 293 15.96 -1.53 -8.61
CA MET A 293 17.31 -1.76 -8.08
C MET A 293 18.39 -1.51 -9.15
N SER A 294 18.12 -1.88 -10.40
CA SER A 294 19.03 -1.65 -11.53
C SER A 294 19.14 -0.17 -11.89
N SER A 295 18.04 0.60 -11.81
CA SER A 295 18.09 2.05 -12.04
C SER A 295 18.88 2.81 -10.96
N ASN A 296 18.85 2.32 -9.71
CA ASN A 296 19.61 2.91 -8.61
C ASN A 296 21.13 2.65 -8.75
N THR A 297 21.51 1.42 -9.15
CA THR A 297 22.92 1.05 -9.36
C THR A 297 23.51 1.66 -10.64
N ALA A 298 22.72 1.85 -11.70
CA ALA A 298 23.15 2.58 -12.89
C ALA A 298 23.38 4.08 -12.61
N GLY A 299 22.68 4.66 -11.64
CA GLY A 299 22.89 6.02 -11.17
C GLY A 299 24.20 6.24 -10.39
N GLU A 300 24.84 5.16 -9.89
CA GLU A 300 26.13 5.22 -9.19
C GLU A 300 27.33 5.03 -10.14
N GLY A 301 27.10 4.66 -11.40
CA GLY A 301 28.14 4.29 -12.38
C GLY A 301 28.43 5.32 -13.48
N GLU A 302 27.70 6.43 -13.55
CA GLU A 302 27.97 7.52 -14.49
C GLU A 302 28.03 8.86 -13.74
N GLU A 303 29.19 9.15 -13.12
CA GLU A 303 29.65 10.53 -12.91
C GLU A 303 29.95 11.19 -14.27
N ASN A 304 28.91 11.40 -15.07
CA ASN A 304 28.96 12.35 -16.18
C ASN A 304 28.08 13.51 -15.77
N ALA A 305 28.72 14.54 -15.21
CA ALA A 305 28.23 15.91 -14.97
C ALA A 305 26.78 16.19 -15.46
N ILE A 306 25.79 15.71 -14.71
CA ILE A 306 24.45 16.30 -14.73
C ILE A 306 24.54 17.38 -13.68
N GLU A 307 24.58 18.64 -14.10
CA GLU A 307 24.43 19.77 -13.18
C GLU A 307 23.22 19.48 -12.27
N ASP A 308 23.44 19.57 -10.96
CA ASP A 308 22.40 19.40 -9.94
C ASP A 308 21.17 20.23 -10.33
N ILE A 309 20.12 19.55 -10.80
CA ILE A 309 18.88 20.21 -11.17
C ILE A 309 18.23 20.76 -9.90
N ALA A 310 18.02 22.07 -9.90
CA ALA A 310 17.47 22.77 -8.75
C ALA A 310 16.05 22.25 -8.42
N PRO A 311 15.61 22.31 -7.15
CA PRO A 311 14.30 21.79 -6.73
C PRO A 311 13.13 22.27 -7.59
N TYR A 312 13.12 23.54 -8.01
CA TYR A 312 12.07 24.10 -8.86
C TYR A 312 12.06 23.51 -10.28
N GLN A 313 13.21 23.09 -10.80
CA GLN A 313 13.32 22.44 -12.12
C GLN A 313 12.75 21.02 -12.05
N LYS A 314 13.00 20.30 -10.95
CA LYS A 314 12.40 18.99 -10.71
C LYS A 314 10.87 19.09 -10.59
N GLU A 315 10.37 20.03 -9.79
CA GLU A 315 8.93 20.29 -9.66
C GLU A 315 8.28 20.62 -11.01
N PHE A 316 8.97 21.37 -11.88
CA PHE A 316 8.49 21.68 -13.22
C PHE A 316 8.45 20.45 -14.14
N LEU A 317 9.45 19.58 -14.08
CA LEU A 317 9.49 18.34 -14.87
C LEU A 317 8.38 17.37 -14.43
N ASP A 318 8.19 17.18 -13.13
CA ASP A 318 7.12 16.34 -12.57
C ASP A 318 5.74 16.86 -12.98
N PHE A 319 5.54 18.18 -12.88
CA PHE A 319 4.32 18.84 -13.34
C PHE A 319 4.10 18.64 -14.85
N SER A 320 5.15 18.81 -15.68
CA SER A 320 5.07 18.62 -17.12
C SER A 320 4.71 17.19 -17.51
N LEU A 321 5.20 16.20 -16.76
CA LEU A 321 4.81 14.80 -16.94
C LEU A 321 3.33 14.59 -16.56
N SER A 322 2.88 15.19 -15.47
CA SER A 322 1.48 15.02 -14.99
C SER A 322 0.43 15.60 -15.95
N GLU A 323 0.73 16.71 -16.64
CA GLU A 323 -0.17 17.32 -17.63
C GLU A 323 -0.04 16.65 -19.02
N GLY A 324 0.82 15.64 -19.15
CA GLY A 324 1.16 15.02 -20.43
C GLY A 324 1.85 15.98 -21.41
N VAL A 325 2.36 17.11 -20.90
CA VAL A 325 3.16 18.07 -21.65
C VAL A 325 4.48 17.43 -22.06
N LEU A 326 5.15 16.74 -21.12
CA LEU A 326 6.33 15.93 -21.38
C LEU A 326 5.92 14.47 -21.49
N LYS A 327 6.34 13.79 -22.56
CA LYS A 327 6.15 12.35 -22.77
C LYS A 327 7.45 11.71 -23.22
N PHE A 328 7.70 10.48 -22.76
CA PHE A 328 8.82 9.65 -23.23
C PHE A 328 8.31 8.56 -24.18
N GLY A 329 9.12 8.21 -25.17
CA GLY A 329 8.75 7.30 -26.26
C GLY A 329 9.48 7.64 -27.56
N SER A 330 9.09 7.04 -28.68
CA SER A 330 9.71 7.32 -29.98
C SER A 330 8.86 8.31 -30.78
N PHE A 331 9.36 9.52 -31.00
CA PHE A 331 8.64 10.58 -31.71
C PHE A 331 9.42 11.07 -32.91
N VAL A 332 8.81 11.07 -34.10
CA VAL A 332 9.42 11.64 -35.31
C VAL A 332 9.15 13.13 -35.33
N LEU A 333 10.21 13.93 -35.23
CA LEU A 333 10.13 15.39 -35.25
C LEU A 333 9.92 15.91 -36.68
N LYS A 334 9.49 17.18 -36.82
CA LYS A 334 9.40 17.85 -38.14
C LYS A 334 10.73 17.85 -38.92
N SER A 335 11.86 17.71 -38.22
CA SER A 335 13.19 17.56 -38.82
C SER A 335 13.48 16.16 -39.39
N GLY A 336 12.56 15.21 -39.27
CA GLY A 336 12.76 13.80 -39.63
C GLY A 336 13.54 12.97 -38.60
N ARG A 337 14.14 13.62 -37.59
CA ARG A 337 14.84 12.95 -36.48
C ARG A 337 13.87 12.28 -35.53
N THR A 338 14.25 11.11 -35.02
CA THR A 338 13.57 10.44 -33.92
C THR A 338 14.07 11.00 -32.58
N SER A 339 13.15 11.42 -31.72
CA SER A 339 13.41 11.91 -30.36
C SER A 339 12.87 10.92 -29.34
N PRO A 340 13.60 10.65 -28.23
CA PRO A 340 13.14 9.79 -27.14
C PRO A 340 12.09 10.46 -26.22
N TYR A 341 11.80 11.74 -26.47
CA TYR A 341 10.76 12.49 -25.76
C TYR A 341 10.07 13.50 -26.67
N PHE A 342 8.89 13.94 -26.25
CA PHE A 342 8.13 15.01 -26.87
C PHE A 342 7.61 15.98 -25.81
N PHE A 343 7.73 17.28 -26.07
CA PHE A 343 7.27 18.34 -25.18
C PHE A 343 6.23 19.22 -25.89
N ASN A 344 4.99 19.22 -25.41
CA ASN A 344 3.89 20.02 -25.94
C ASN A 344 3.38 21.04 -24.92
N ALA A 345 4.00 22.23 -24.92
CA ALA A 345 3.61 23.32 -24.03
C ALA A 345 2.15 23.78 -24.23
N GLY A 346 1.52 23.46 -25.37
CA GLY A 346 0.12 23.77 -25.62
C GLY A 346 -0.86 23.03 -24.71
N LEU A 347 -0.39 22.00 -23.99
CA LEU A 347 -1.20 21.29 -22.99
C LEU A 347 -1.24 22.01 -21.63
N PHE A 348 -0.48 23.08 -21.43
CA PHE A 348 -0.69 24.02 -20.31
C PHE A 348 -1.94 24.89 -20.56
N ALA A 349 -3.10 24.25 -20.67
CA ALA A 349 -4.32 24.86 -21.19
C ALA A 349 -5.36 25.24 -20.11
N SER A 350 -5.06 24.99 -18.83
CA SER A 350 -5.95 25.32 -17.71
C SER A 350 -5.39 26.46 -16.85
N GLY A 351 -6.28 27.18 -16.14
CA GLY A 351 -5.85 28.24 -15.21
C GLY A 351 -4.88 27.74 -14.13
N GLY A 352 -5.10 26.53 -13.61
CA GLY A 352 -4.20 25.89 -12.66
C GLY A 352 -2.84 25.53 -13.27
N ALA A 353 -2.83 25.03 -14.51
CA ALA A 353 -1.60 24.72 -15.22
C ALA A 353 -0.78 25.97 -15.54
N LEU A 354 -1.44 27.05 -15.99
CA LEU A 354 -0.81 28.34 -16.25
C LEU A 354 -0.25 28.97 -14.97
N PHE A 355 -0.94 28.83 -13.83
CA PHE A 355 -0.42 29.30 -12.55
C PHE A 355 0.88 28.57 -12.14
N LYS A 356 0.91 27.24 -12.25
CA LYS A 356 2.12 26.43 -11.96
C LYS A 356 3.26 26.74 -12.92
N LEU A 357 2.95 26.90 -14.22
CA LEU A 357 3.91 27.35 -15.22
C LEU A 357 4.51 28.72 -14.87
N GLY A 358 3.67 29.68 -14.47
CA GLY A 358 4.11 31.00 -14.01
C GLY A 358 5.03 30.95 -12.79
N ARG A 359 4.76 30.06 -11.83
CA ARG A 359 5.67 29.84 -10.68
C ARG A 359 7.01 29.26 -11.09
N ALA A 360 7.05 28.35 -12.06
CA ALA A 360 8.30 27.81 -12.59
C ALA A 360 9.16 28.91 -13.25
N TYR A 361 8.53 29.78 -14.06
CA TYR A 361 9.21 30.96 -14.61
C TYR A 361 9.73 31.90 -13.51
N ALA A 362 8.91 32.23 -12.51
CA ALA A 362 9.33 33.10 -11.42
C ALA A 362 10.51 32.49 -10.63
N ALA A 363 10.48 31.19 -10.34
CA ALA A 363 11.57 30.50 -9.65
C ALA A 363 12.86 30.50 -10.48
N SER A 364 12.76 30.30 -11.81
CA SER A 364 13.90 30.40 -12.72
C SER A 364 14.52 31.79 -12.73
N ILE A 365 13.70 32.85 -12.77
CA ILE A 365 14.15 34.24 -12.71
C ILE A 365 14.88 34.52 -11.39
N MET A 366 14.32 34.07 -10.26
CA MET A 366 14.92 34.27 -8.94
C MET A 366 16.22 33.48 -8.74
N ALA A 367 16.40 32.36 -9.46
CA ALA A 367 17.60 31.54 -9.41
C ALA A 367 18.72 32.07 -10.31
N ASP A 368 18.39 32.91 -11.30
CA ASP A 368 19.35 33.53 -12.18
C ASP A 368 20.07 34.69 -11.46
N LYS A 369 21.39 34.56 -11.27
CA LYS A 369 22.24 35.56 -10.60
C LYS A 369 22.64 36.72 -11.51
N THR A 370 22.18 36.72 -12.76
CA THR A 370 22.62 37.64 -13.81
C THR A 370 21.59 38.74 -14.13
N LEU A 371 20.48 38.78 -13.40
CA LEU A 371 19.41 39.79 -13.51
C LEU A 371 19.51 40.90 -12.47
#